data_AF-A0A7C7T3S0-F1
#
_entry.id   AF-A0A7C7T3S0-F1
#
_cell.length_a   1.000
_cell.length_b   1.000
_cell.length_c   1.000
_cell.angle_alpha   90.00
_cell.angle_beta   90.00
_cell.angle_gamma   90.00
#
_symmetry.space_group_name_H-M   'P 1'
#
loop_
_entity.id
_entity.type
_entity.pdbx_description
1 polymer ?
#
loop_
_entity_poly.entity_id
_entity_poly.type
_entity_poly.pdbx_seq_one_letter_code
_entity_poly.pdbx_strand_id
1 'polypeptide(L)'
;MKLVYALRGQINYLFYRWIARPLIFLWEAETAHNKLKQFGLLFASNVLGRRLLKALFYYQHPSLNTTVDGIKYDNPIGLSAGFDKDGELTDAYPLIGFGFAELGSFTGDVCPGNPGVGRRLFRLVKSKSILVWYGLNNQGAQAIAKRLKDKKFKIPIGISAAKTNNATSFDLQNSIDDYLKTVNEFKEIGHYYTVNISCPNTQDGEPFVDQKNLDALLSALDKVKQESKPVYIKMAADLELDEINIIVDACLKHKIDGLVLTNLTKPSMSDEYLKEELTFDKGALSGLPVQRISTEVVRHV
;
A
#
# COMPACT_ATOMS: atom_id res chain seq x y z
N MET A 1 -19.31 -26.97 -5.12
CA MET A 1 -18.73 -25.61 -5.20
C MET A 1 -17.26 -25.57 -4.73
N LYS A 2 -16.90 -26.10 -3.55
CA LYS A 2 -15.49 -26.12 -3.06
C LYS A 2 -14.49 -26.79 -4.02
N LEU A 3 -14.85 -27.95 -4.60
CA LEU A 3 -13.99 -28.67 -5.55
C LEU A 3 -13.69 -27.87 -6.83
N VAL A 4 -14.68 -27.15 -7.36
CA VAL A 4 -14.51 -26.32 -8.57
C VAL A 4 -13.51 -25.19 -8.30
N TYR A 5 -13.61 -24.51 -7.17
CA TYR A 5 -12.67 -23.46 -6.80
C TYR A 5 -11.27 -24.00 -6.53
N ALA A 6 -11.16 -25.16 -5.88
CA ALA A 6 -9.87 -25.81 -5.64
C ALA A 6 -9.18 -26.21 -6.96
N LEU A 7 -9.91 -26.86 -7.87
CA LEU A 7 -9.39 -27.26 -9.19
C LEU A 7 -8.99 -26.04 -10.02
N ARG A 8 -9.85 -25.01 -10.09
CA ARG A 8 -9.54 -23.74 -10.77
C ARG A 8 -8.29 -23.10 -10.18
N GLY A 9 -8.20 -23.03 -8.86
CA GLY A 9 -7.03 -22.49 -8.15
C GLY A 9 -5.75 -23.22 -8.50
N GLN A 10 -5.80 -24.56 -8.53
CA GLN A 10 -4.66 -25.39 -8.91
C GLN A 10 -4.24 -25.20 -10.36
N ILE A 11 -5.20 -25.13 -11.29
CA ILE A 11 -4.92 -24.85 -12.71
C ILE A 11 -4.27 -23.48 -12.87
N ASN A 12 -4.84 -22.43 -12.24
CA ASN A 12 -4.27 -21.08 -12.27
C ASN A 12 -2.87 -21.04 -11.66
N TYR A 13 -2.65 -21.76 -10.56
CA TYR A 13 -1.33 -21.84 -9.91
C TYR A 13 -0.30 -22.48 -10.84
N LEU A 14 -0.63 -23.61 -11.47
CA LEU A 14 0.28 -24.28 -12.41
C LEU A 14 0.56 -23.41 -13.63
N PHE A 15 -0.48 -22.79 -14.22
CA PHE A 15 -0.32 -21.84 -15.32
C PHE A 15 0.57 -20.66 -14.93
N TYR A 16 0.30 -20.03 -13.77
CA TYR A 16 1.11 -18.92 -13.28
C TYR A 16 2.56 -19.33 -13.06
N ARG A 17 2.79 -20.44 -12.36
CA ARG A 17 4.13 -20.90 -11.99
C ARG A 17 4.99 -21.28 -13.20
N TRP A 18 4.40 -21.98 -14.17
CA TRP A 18 5.16 -22.60 -15.26
C TRP A 18 5.11 -21.82 -16.58
N ILE A 19 4.14 -20.93 -16.78
CA ILE A 19 3.97 -20.17 -18.03
C ILE A 19 4.04 -18.67 -17.76
N ALA A 20 3.11 -18.12 -17.00
CA ALA A 20 2.99 -16.66 -16.90
C ALA A 20 4.18 -16.03 -16.17
N ARG A 21 4.60 -16.59 -15.03
CA ARG A 21 5.69 -16.05 -14.21
C ARG A 21 7.03 -16.05 -14.96
N PRO A 22 7.50 -17.14 -15.60
CA PRO A 22 8.70 -17.11 -16.42
C PRO A 22 8.68 -16.01 -17.48
N LEU A 23 7.56 -15.84 -18.19
CA LEU A 23 7.41 -14.82 -19.22
C LEU A 23 7.40 -13.39 -18.65
N ILE A 24 6.67 -13.15 -17.56
CA ILE A 24 6.63 -11.85 -16.88
C ILE A 24 8.02 -11.47 -16.35
N PHE A 25 8.79 -12.47 -15.91
CA PHE A 25 10.11 -12.25 -15.30
C PHE A 25 11.21 -11.98 -16.34
N LEU A 26 10.92 -12.12 -17.64
CA LEU A 26 11.76 -11.60 -18.72
C LEU A 26 11.78 -10.07 -18.79
N TRP A 27 10.77 -9.40 -18.21
CA TRP A 27 10.76 -7.94 -18.10
C TRP A 27 11.41 -7.48 -16.80
N GLU A 28 12.08 -6.32 -16.87
CA GLU A 28 12.44 -5.52 -15.70
C GLU A 28 11.23 -5.32 -14.78
N ALA A 29 11.46 -5.28 -13.46
CA ALA A 29 10.37 -5.41 -12.50
C ALA A 29 9.37 -4.24 -12.56
N GLU A 30 9.86 -3.01 -12.69
CA GLU A 30 9.00 -1.82 -12.83
C GLU A 30 8.24 -1.82 -14.17
N THR A 31 8.88 -2.26 -15.26
CA THR A 31 8.20 -2.45 -16.55
C THR A 31 7.10 -3.50 -16.47
N ALA A 32 7.38 -4.65 -15.84
CA ALA A 32 6.40 -5.70 -15.64
C ALA A 32 5.19 -5.19 -14.84
N HIS A 33 5.45 -4.46 -13.75
CA HIS A 33 4.40 -3.84 -12.95
C HIS A 33 3.52 -2.91 -13.80
N ASN A 34 4.13 -1.98 -14.54
CA ASN A 34 3.39 -1.03 -15.39
C ASN A 34 2.57 -1.73 -16.49
N LYS A 35 3.14 -2.74 -17.16
CA LYS A 35 2.42 -3.54 -18.18
C LYS A 35 1.26 -4.32 -17.57
N LEU A 36 1.45 -4.93 -16.40
CA LEU A 36 0.39 -5.65 -15.71
C LEU A 36 -0.74 -4.71 -15.25
N LYS A 37 -0.42 -3.48 -14.82
CA LYS A 37 -1.44 -2.44 -14.59
C LYS A 37 -2.23 -2.16 -15.87
N GLN A 38 -1.55 -1.93 -17.00
CA GLN A 38 -2.22 -1.67 -18.29
C GLN A 38 -3.13 -2.83 -18.72
N PHE A 39 -2.68 -4.09 -18.55
CA PHE A 39 -3.54 -5.24 -18.81
C PHE A 39 -4.74 -5.26 -17.87
N GLY A 40 -4.54 -4.99 -16.57
CA GLY A 40 -5.64 -4.86 -15.61
C GLY A 40 -6.69 -3.85 -16.05
N LEU A 41 -6.27 -2.67 -16.51
CA LEU A 41 -7.14 -1.64 -17.06
C LEU A 41 -7.88 -2.12 -18.31
N LEU A 42 -7.17 -2.74 -19.25
CA LEU A 42 -7.75 -3.24 -20.50
C LEU A 42 -8.82 -4.30 -20.24
N PHE A 43 -8.55 -5.29 -19.37
CA PHE A 43 -9.52 -6.33 -19.05
C PHE A 43 -10.68 -5.80 -18.21
N ALA A 44 -10.44 -4.84 -17.32
CA ALA A 44 -11.49 -4.22 -16.52
C ALA A 44 -12.35 -3.22 -17.32
N SER A 45 -11.91 -2.72 -18.48
CA SER A 45 -12.69 -1.74 -19.25
C SER A 45 -13.84 -2.33 -20.07
N ASN A 46 -13.86 -3.66 -20.30
CA ASN A 46 -14.84 -4.30 -21.18
C ASN A 46 -15.51 -5.53 -20.55
N VAL A 47 -16.72 -5.88 -21.01
CA VAL A 47 -17.56 -6.93 -20.41
C VAL A 47 -16.92 -8.32 -20.49
N LEU A 48 -16.31 -8.67 -21.63
CA LEU A 48 -15.69 -9.98 -21.82
C LEU A 48 -14.47 -10.15 -20.91
N GLY A 49 -13.63 -9.12 -20.82
CA GLY A 49 -12.48 -9.10 -19.93
C GLY A 49 -12.87 -9.19 -18.46
N ARG A 50 -13.91 -8.44 -18.03
CA ARG A 50 -14.46 -8.56 -16.67
C ARG A 50 -14.97 -9.98 -16.38
N ARG A 51 -15.67 -10.62 -17.33
CA ARG A 51 -16.14 -12.00 -17.20
C ARG A 51 -14.97 -12.99 -17.08
N LEU A 52 -13.94 -12.82 -17.90
CA LEU A 52 -12.73 -13.65 -17.85
C LEU A 52 -12.02 -13.54 -16.49
N LEU A 53 -11.74 -12.32 -16.03
CA LEU A 53 -11.08 -12.09 -14.73
C LEU A 53 -11.89 -12.73 -13.58
N LYS A 54 -13.21 -12.55 -13.57
CA LYS A 54 -14.08 -13.18 -12.57
C LYS A 54 -14.04 -14.71 -12.65
N ALA A 55 -14.13 -15.26 -13.87
CA ALA A 55 -14.09 -16.70 -14.06
C ALA A 55 -12.80 -17.29 -13.50
N LEU A 56 -11.65 -16.62 -13.71
CA LEU A 56 -10.34 -17.07 -13.26
C LEU A 56 -10.13 -16.87 -11.75
N PHE A 57 -10.42 -15.69 -11.21
CA PHE A 57 -9.88 -15.29 -9.91
C PHE A 57 -10.93 -15.01 -8.84
N TYR A 58 -12.13 -14.55 -9.21
CA TYR A 58 -13.13 -14.13 -8.23
C TYR A 58 -13.54 -15.28 -7.31
N TYR A 59 -13.59 -14.98 -6.02
CA TYR A 59 -14.03 -15.89 -4.97
C TYR A 59 -14.74 -15.08 -3.87
N GLN A 60 -15.82 -15.62 -3.34
CA GLN A 60 -16.54 -15.06 -2.20
C GLN A 60 -17.07 -16.20 -1.33
N HIS A 61 -17.10 -16.00 -0.02
CA HIS A 61 -17.70 -16.93 0.91
C HIS A 61 -18.18 -16.18 2.15
N PRO A 62 -19.44 -16.36 2.61
CA PRO A 62 -20.00 -15.62 3.74
C PRO A 62 -19.16 -15.66 5.03
N SER A 63 -18.41 -16.75 5.25
CA SER A 63 -17.54 -16.88 6.44
C SER A 63 -16.28 -16.00 6.39
N LEU A 64 -15.98 -15.37 5.25
CA LEU A 64 -14.87 -14.42 5.13
C LEU A 64 -15.33 -12.98 5.34
N ASN A 65 -16.63 -12.72 5.27
CA ASN A 65 -17.16 -11.38 5.46
C ASN A 65 -16.81 -10.87 6.86
N THR A 66 -16.27 -9.65 6.93
CA THR A 66 -15.90 -9.01 8.20
C THR A 66 -16.36 -7.56 8.21
N THR A 67 -16.60 -7.02 9.40
CA THR A 67 -16.87 -5.59 9.61
C THR A 67 -15.82 -5.04 10.55
N VAL A 68 -15.12 -3.98 10.13
CA VAL A 68 -14.10 -3.28 10.93
C VAL A 68 -14.42 -1.80 10.83
N ASP A 69 -14.52 -1.11 11.97
CA ASP A 69 -14.81 0.33 12.07
C ASP A 69 -16.00 0.78 11.23
N GLY A 70 -17.07 -0.03 11.23
CA GLY A 70 -18.29 0.21 10.46
C GLY A 70 -18.21 -0.10 8.96
N ILE A 71 -17.03 -0.44 8.45
CA ILE A 71 -16.81 -0.78 7.04
C ILE A 71 -17.00 -2.29 6.84
N LYS A 72 -17.81 -2.67 5.85
CA LYS A 72 -18.06 -4.08 5.49
C LYS A 72 -17.12 -4.53 4.38
N TYR A 73 -16.42 -5.63 4.63
CA TYR A 73 -15.49 -6.25 3.71
C TYR A 73 -16.01 -7.62 3.28
N ASP A 74 -15.95 -7.92 1.98
CA ASP A 74 -16.35 -9.22 1.45
C ASP A 74 -15.40 -10.34 1.89
N ASN A 75 -14.14 -10.00 2.16
CA ASN A 75 -13.12 -10.88 2.72
C ASN A 75 -11.98 -10.05 3.36
N PRO A 76 -11.14 -10.63 4.23
CA PRO A 76 -10.11 -9.87 4.96
C PRO A 76 -8.83 -9.64 4.14
N ILE A 77 -8.79 -10.03 2.86
CA ILE A 77 -7.59 -9.92 2.02
C ILE A 77 -7.72 -8.69 1.12
N GLY A 78 -6.84 -7.71 1.36
CA GLY A 78 -6.78 -6.47 0.58
C GLY A 78 -5.49 -6.32 -0.22
N LEU A 79 -5.52 -5.41 -1.18
CA LEU A 79 -4.31 -4.95 -1.87
C LEU A 79 -3.75 -3.73 -1.14
N SER A 80 -2.48 -3.79 -0.72
CA SER A 80 -1.83 -2.68 -0.01
C SER A 80 -1.53 -1.49 -0.94
N ALA A 81 -1.33 -0.31 -0.33
CA ALA A 81 -0.77 0.84 -1.03
C ALA A 81 0.61 0.53 -1.64
N GLY A 82 0.98 1.34 -2.62
CA GLY A 82 2.22 1.24 -3.39
C GLY A 82 2.04 0.51 -4.72
N PHE A 83 0.97 -0.28 -4.89
CA PHE A 83 0.67 -0.93 -6.16
C PHE A 83 0.00 0.02 -7.16
N ASP A 84 -1.05 0.74 -6.75
CA ASP A 84 -1.77 1.69 -7.60
C ASP A 84 -1.66 3.11 -7.08
N LYS A 85 -0.53 3.72 -7.42
CA LYS A 85 -0.11 5.03 -6.94
C LYS A 85 -0.91 6.18 -7.51
N ASP A 86 -1.78 5.91 -8.49
CA ASP A 86 -2.58 6.92 -9.20
C ASP A 86 -4.08 6.56 -9.24
N GLY A 87 -4.52 5.51 -8.54
CA GLY A 87 -5.93 5.15 -8.41
C GLY A 87 -6.60 4.72 -9.73
N GLU A 88 -5.87 4.09 -10.63
CA GLU A 88 -6.35 3.73 -11.97
C GLU A 88 -7.13 2.41 -11.98
N LEU A 89 -6.82 1.48 -11.07
CA LEU A 89 -7.24 0.08 -11.12
C LEU A 89 -8.46 -0.26 -10.26
N THR A 90 -9.18 0.75 -9.78
CA THR A 90 -10.30 0.61 -8.83
C THR A 90 -11.43 -0.31 -9.33
N ASP A 91 -11.60 -0.43 -10.65
CA ASP A 91 -12.55 -1.34 -11.28
C ASP A 91 -12.05 -2.80 -11.40
N ALA A 92 -10.73 -3.03 -11.29
CA ALA A 92 -10.09 -4.33 -11.50
C ALA A 92 -10.02 -5.19 -10.23
N TYR A 93 -9.73 -4.60 -9.08
CA TYR A 93 -9.59 -5.30 -7.79
C TYR A 93 -10.74 -6.26 -7.44
N PRO A 94 -12.02 -5.85 -7.49
CA PRO A 94 -13.13 -6.75 -7.18
C PRO A 94 -13.20 -7.95 -8.13
N LEU A 95 -12.68 -7.84 -9.35
CA LEU A 95 -12.71 -8.92 -10.34
C LEU A 95 -11.69 -10.01 -10.04
N ILE A 96 -10.63 -9.66 -9.32
CA ILE A 96 -9.54 -10.57 -8.95
C ILE A 96 -9.62 -11.06 -7.50
N GLY A 97 -10.70 -10.73 -6.78
CA GLY A 97 -11.06 -11.34 -5.50
C GLY A 97 -10.62 -10.57 -4.24
N PHE A 98 -10.05 -9.37 -4.37
CA PHE A 98 -9.73 -8.55 -3.21
C PHE A 98 -10.99 -8.06 -2.51
N GLY A 99 -11.00 -8.14 -1.17
CA GLY A 99 -12.08 -7.63 -0.33
C GLY A 99 -12.01 -6.14 -0.08
N PHE A 100 -10.81 -5.53 -0.23
CA PHE A 100 -10.58 -4.08 -0.24
C PHE A 100 -9.27 -3.75 -0.96
N ALA A 101 -9.00 -2.47 -1.19
CA ALA A 101 -7.70 -2.01 -1.64
C ALA A 101 -7.35 -0.66 -1.02
N GLU A 102 -6.07 -0.43 -0.78
CA GLU A 102 -5.54 0.86 -0.38
C GLU A 102 -4.82 1.51 -1.56
N LEU A 103 -5.24 2.70 -1.95
CA LEU A 103 -4.64 3.45 -3.05
C LEU A 103 -3.50 4.34 -2.56
N GLY A 104 -2.59 4.68 -3.49
CA GLY A 104 -1.48 5.58 -3.22
C GLY A 104 -0.20 4.81 -2.87
N SER A 105 0.66 5.30 -1.96
CA SER A 105 0.45 6.54 -1.19
C SER A 105 0.43 7.78 -2.09
N PHE A 106 -0.58 8.62 -1.89
CA PHE A 106 -0.71 9.92 -2.54
C PHE A 106 0.00 10.97 -1.72
N THR A 107 0.59 11.94 -2.40
CA THR A 107 1.21 13.10 -1.78
C THR A 107 0.41 14.35 -2.17
N GLY A 108 0.45 15.41 -1.38
CA GLY A 108 -0.34 16.60 -1.66
C GLY A 108 0.09 17.26 -2.98
N ASP A 109 1.38 17.22 -3.29
CA ASP A 109 1.96 17.66 -4.57
C ASP A 109 2.34 16.50 -5.48
N VAL A 110 2.60 16.81 -6.76
CA VAL A 110 3.17 15.85 -7.71
C VAL A 110 4.54 15.40 -7.22
N CYS A 111 4.73 14.09 -7.12
CA CYS A 111 6.01 13.52 -6.72
C CYS A 111 6.60 12.68 -7.86
N PRO A 112 7.75 13.06 -8.45
CA PRO A 112 8.43 12.21 -9.45
C PRO A 112 9.02 10.93 -8.83
N GLY A 113 9.22 10.97 -7.51
CA GLY A 113 9.90 9.97 -6.71
C GLY A 113 11.41 9.95 -6.93
N ASN A 114 12.05 8.86 -6.51
CA ASN A 114 13.50 8.77 -6.55
C ASN A 114 14.04 8.71 -8.01
N PRO A 115 15.31 9.08 -8.25
CA PRO A 115 15.96 8.95 -9.55
C PRO A 115 15.93 7.51 -10.09
N GLY A 116 16.17 7.36 -11.40
CA GLY A 116 16.23 6.06 -12.06
C GLY A 116 14.89 5.50 -12.49
N VAL A 117 13.97 6.35 -12.97
CA VAL A 117 12.65 5.96 -13.50
C VAL A 117 12.77 4.75 -14.44
N GLY A 118 11.98 3.71 -14.17
CA GLY A 118 12.03 2.44 -14.90
C GLY A 118 12.95 1.37 -14.28
N ARG A 119 13.76 1.74 -13.28
CA ARG A 119 14.65 0.83 -12.55
C ARG A 119 14.68 1.15 -11.04
N ARG A 120 13.50 1.23 -10.42
CA ARG A 120 13.31 1.46 -8.96
C ARG A 120 12.70 0.28 -8.22
N LEU A 121 12.52 -0.84 -8.92
CA LEU A 121 11.97 -2.07 -8.37
C LEU A 121 12.87 -3.22 -8.83
N PHE A 122 13.29 -4.05 -7.88
CA PHE A 122 14.18 -5.18 -8.14
C PHE A 122 13.59 -6.45 -7.52
N ARG A 123 13.78 -7.60 -8.17
CA ARG A 123 13.28 -8.89 -7.68
C ARG A 123 14.41 -9.68 -7.05
N LEU A 124 14.19 -10.18 -5.84
CA LEU A 124 15.01 -11.20 -5.20
C LEU A 124 14.20 -12.51 -5.27
N VAL A 125 14.37 -13.21 -6.39
CA VAL A 125 13.45 -14.26 -6.87
C VAL A 125 13.46 -15.48 -5.96
N LYS A 126 14.65 -15.94 -5.56
CA LYS A 126 14.83 -17.08 -4.66
C LYS A 126 14.38 -16.72 -3.24
N SER A 127 14.65 -15.49 -2.82
CA SER A 127 14.25 -14.95 -1.52
C SER A 127 12.75 -14.61 -1.43
N LYS A 128 11.98 -14.77 -2.52
CA LYS A 128 10.55 -14.37 -2.62
C LYS A 128 10.32 -12.93 -2.12
N SER A 129 11.19 -12.03 -2.56
CA SER A 129 11.25 -10.64 -2.10
C SER A 129 11.37 -9.68 -3.28
N ILE A 130 11.12 -8.42 -2.99
CA ILE A 130 11.41 -7.29 -3.87
C ILE A 130 12.14 -6.23 -3.06
N LEU A 131 13.04 -5.50 -3.72
CA LEU A 131 13.64 -4.26 -3.22
C LEU A 131 12.96 -3.08 -3.93
N VAL A 132 12.48 -2.11 -3.15
CA VAL A 132 11.70 -0.97 -3.63
C VAL A 132 12.43 0.32 -3.34
N TRP A 133 12.65 1.14 -4.38
CA TRP A 133 13.30 2.45 -4.34
C TRP A 133 12.44 3.52 -5.02
N TYR A 134 11.11 3.49 -4.83
CA TYR A 134 10.21 4.37 -5.58
C TYR A 134 10.22 5.84 -5.13
N GLY A 135 10.34 6.10 -3.83
CA GLY A 135 10.31 7.46 -3.27
C GLY A 135 8.97 8.17 -3.44
N LEU A 136 7.84 7.46 -3.29
CA LEU A 136 6.48 8.03 -3.33
C LEU A 136 6.04 8.63 -4.68
N ASN A 137 6.53 8.11 -5.80
CA ASN A 137 6.14 8.64 -7.12
C ASN A 137 4.61 8.59 -7.38
N ASN A 138 3.97 9.74 -7.66
CA ASN A 138 2.54 9.85 -7.97
C ASN A 138 2.19 11.22 -8.61
N GLN A 139 0.98 11.34 -9.17
CA GLN A 139 0.49 12.54 -9.87
C GLN A 139 -0.09 13.65 -8.97
N GLY A 140 0.05 13.55 -7.65
CA GLY A 140 -0.45 14.52 -6.69
C GLY A 140 -1.94 14.36 -6.37
N ALA A 141 -2.30 14.70 -5.14
CA ALA A 141 -3.62 14.46 -4.57
C ALA A 141 -4.74 15.07 -5.43
N GLN A 142 -4.59 16.31 -5.89
CA GLN A 142 -5.63 17.02 -6.64
C GLN A 142 -5.98 16.32 -7.97
N ALA A 143 -4.97 15.91 -8.75
CA ALA A 143 -5.20 15.27 -10.04
C ALA A 143 -5.87 13.89 -9.87
N ILE A 144 -5.45 13.16 -8.83
CA ILE A 144 -5.96 11.83 -8.53
C ILE A 144 -7.38 11.91 -7.94
N ALA A 145 -7.65 12.87 -7.05
CA ALA A 145 -8.99 13.12 -6.50
C ALA A 145 -9.97 13.49 -7.64
N LYS A 146 -9.56 14.34 -8.58
CA LYS A 146 -10.36 14.67 -9.77
C LYS A 146 -10.70 13.43 -10.60
N ARG A 147 -9.77 12.49 -10.78
CA ARG A 147 -10.01 11.21 -11.47
C ARG A 147 -11.03 10.34 -10.74
N LEU A 148 -11.03 10.37 -9.41
CA LEU A 148 -11.83 9.48 -8.57
C LEU A 148 -13.15 10.07 -8.08
N LYS A 149 -13.39 11.38 -8.28
CA LYS A 149 -14.53 12.13 -7.74
C LYS A 149 -15.89 11.45 -7.93
N ASP A 150 -16.14 10.90 -9.13
CA ASP A 150 -17.43 10.29 -9.47
C ASP A 150 -17.39 8.75 -9.47
N LYS A 151 -16.30 8.15 -8.95
CA LYS A 151 -16.15 6.69 -8.93
C LYS A 151 -17.03 6.06 -7.86
N LYS A 152 -17.85 5.09 -8.30
CA LYS A 152 -18.58 4.18 -7.41
C LYS A 152 -17.76 2.91 -7.17
N PHE A 153 -17.09 2.85 -6.03
CA PHE A 153 -16.29 1.70 -5.66
C PHE A 153 -17.16 0.47 -5.37
N LYS A 154 -16.69 -0.71 -5.79
CA LYS A 154 -17.39 -1.99 -5.58
C LYS A 154 -16.96 -2.74 -4.33
N ILE A 155 -15.81 -2.35 -3.79
CA ILE A 155 -15.22 -2.84 -2.54
C ILE A 155 -14.76 -1.60 -1.74
N PRO A 156 -14.56 -1.71 -0.42
CA PRO A 156 -13.92 -0.67 0.36
C PRO A 156 -12.57 -0.24 -0.24
N ILE A 157 -12.33 1.07 -0.22
CA ILE A 157 -11.12 1.69 -0.74
C ILE A 157 -10.52 2.60 0.33
N GLY A 158 -9.29 2.32 0.74
CA GLY A 158 -8.48 3.18 1.58
C GLY A 158 -7.69 4.20 0.78
N ILE A 159 -7.47 5.38 1.35
CA ILE A 159 -6.62 6.42 0.78
C ILE A 159 -5.38 6.56 1.65
N SER A 160 -4.22 6.12 1.13
CA SER A 160 -2.95 6.31 1.83
C SER A 160 -2.38 7.70 1.55
N ALA A 161 -2.28 8.54 2.57
CA ALA A 161 -1.63 9.86 2.50
C ALA A 161 -0.18 9.76 2.97
N ALA A 162 0.75 10.33 2.22
CA ALA A 162 2.17 10.43 2.56
C ALA A 162 2.69 11.85 2.30
N LYS A 163 3.79 12.21 2.96
CA LYS A 163 4.52 13.44 2.66
C LYS A 163 5.25 13.34 1.32
N THR A 164 5.17 14.38 0.49
CA THR A 164 5.88 14.54 -0.77
C THR A 164 7.39 14.44 -0.55
N ASN A 165 8.04 13.57 -1.32
CA ASN A 165 9.48 13.37 -1.29
C ASN A 165 10.19 14.36 -2.23
N ASN A 166 10.20 15.64 -1.88
CA ASN A 166 10.80 16.72 -2.69
C ASN A 166 11.68 17.69 -1.87
N ALA A 167 11.68 17.60 -0.54
CA ALA A 167 12.46 18.45 0.34
C ALA A 167 13.81 17.81 0.69
N THR A 168 14.84 18.64 0.87
CA THR A 168 16.18 18.22 1.29
C THR A 168 16.33 18.04 2.80
N SER A 169 15.36 18.52 3.57
CA SER A 169 15.32 18.43 5.03
C SER A 169 13.89 18.38 5.55
N PHE A 170 13.71 17.75 6.71
CA PHE A 170 12.43 17.71 7.39
C PHE A 170 12.03 19.09 7.91
N ASP A 171 10.77 19.46 7.64
CA ASP A 171 10.09 20.61 8.24
C ASP A 171 8.73 20.14 8.71
N LEU A 172 8.44 20.27 10.01
CA LEU A 172 7.24 19.69 10.61
C LEU A 172 5.96 20.29 10.03
N GLN A 173 5.87 21.62 9.94
CA GLN A 173 4.64 22.30 9.53
C GLN A 173 4.32 22.00 8.05
N ASN A 174 5.30 22.12 7.16
CA ASN A 174 5.14 21.77 5.76
C ASN A 174 4.78 20.29 5.59
N SER A 175 5.36 19.40 6.40
CA SER A 175 5.03 17.97 6.37
C SER A 175 3.58 17.73 6.75
N ILE A 176 3.11 18.34 7.84
CA ILE A 176 1.72 18.25 8.29
C ILE A 176 0.78 18.78 7.20
N ASP A 177 1.04 19.97 6.68
CA ASP A 177 0.18 20.62 5.67
C ASP A 177 0.04 19.75 4.40
N ASP A 178 1.09 19.03 4.01
CA ASP A 178 1.09 18.12 2.87
C ASP A 178 0.26 16.85 3.11
N TYR A 179 0.32 16.25 4.31
CA TYR A 179 -0.61 15.18 4.69
C TYR A 179 -2.05 15.68 4.66
N LEU A 180 -2.33 16.83 5.26
CA LEU A 180 -3.68 17.39 5.34
C LEU A 180 -4.22 17.76 3.95
N LYS A 181 -3.36 18.21 3.03
CA LYS A 181 -3.75 18.47 1.63
C LYS A 181 -4.33 17.21 1.00
N THR A 182 -3.66 16.06 1.16
CA THR A 182 -4.17 14.78 0.67
C THR A 182 -5.48 14.39 1.36
N VAL A 183 -5.56 14.47 2.70
CA VAL A 183 -6.78 14.11 3.44
C VAL A 183 -7.97 14.97 2.99
N ASN A 184 -7.76 16.28 2.82
CA ASN A 184 -8.80 17.23 2.40
C ASN A 184 -9.29 16.99 0.97
N GLU A 185 -8.39 16.74 0.01
CA GLU A 185 -8.76 16.44 -1.39
C GLU A 185 -9.61 15.16 -1.49
N PHE A 186 -9.40 14.22 -0.57
CA PHE A 186 -10.10 12.95 -0.53
C PHE A 186 -11.21 12.89 0.53
N LYS A 187 -11.64 14.02 1.10
CA LYS A 187 -12.66 14.05 2.17
C LYS A 187 -13.95 13.27 1.83
N GLU A 188 -14.40 13.35 0.57
CA GLU A 188 -15.59 12.64 0.06
C GLU A 188 -15.26 11.35 -0.73
N ILE A 189 -13.98 10.97 -0.84
CA ILE A 189 -13.53 9.84 -1.70
C ILE A 189 -12.90 8.75 -0.83
N GLY A 190 -13.24 7.49 -1.11
CA GLY A 190 -12.77 6.35 -0.33
C GLY A 190 -13.58 6.14 0.94
N HIS A 191 -13.19 5.13 1.73
CA HIS A 191 -13.91 4.64 2.90
C HIS A 191 -13.12 4.87 4.19
N TYR A 192 -11.80 4.97 4.11
CA TYR A 192 -10.92 5.23 5.24
C TYR A 192 -9.62 5.89 4.79
N TYR A 193 -8.89 6.47 5.73
CA TYR A 193 -7.56 7.04 5.49
C TYR A 193 -6.48 6.20 6.15
N THR A 194 -5.33 6.13 5.49
CA THR A 194 -4.10 5.62 6.10
C THR A 194 -3.05 6.72 6.03
N VAL A 195 -2.60 7.23 7.17
CA VAL A 195 -1.50 8.21 7.22
C VAL A 195 -0.20 7.43 7.31
N ASN A 196 0.57 7.47 6.22
CA ASN A 196 1.80 6.73 6.04
C ASN A 196 3.01 7.57 6.49
N ILE A 197 3.40 7.40 7.75
CA ILE A 197 4.54 8.06 8.37
C ILE A 197 5.86 7.29 8.20
N SER A 198 5.89 6.26 7.35
CA SER A 198 6.90 5.19 7.42
C SER A 198 7.56 4.85 6.08
N CYS A 199 7.55 5.74 5.09
CA CYS A 199 8.20 5.44 3.82
C CYS A 199 9.73 5.46 3.96
N PRO A 200 10.44 4.32 3.81
CA PRO A 200 11.90 4.26 4.01
C PRO A 200 12.68 4.78 2.79
N ASN A 201 11.97 5.27 1.77
CA ASN A 201 12.54 5.72 0.49
C ASN A 201 12.57 7.25 0.36
N THR A 202 12.41 7.97 1.48
CA THR A 202 12.47 9.43 1.57
C THR A 202 13.73 9.88 2.31
N GLN A 203 14.04 11.17 2.25
CA GLN A 203 15.23 11.75 2.91
C GLN A 203 14.98 12.16 4.37
N ASP A 204 13.72 12.15 4.82
CA ASP A 204 13.33 12.70 6.12
C ASP A 204 13.62 11.77 7.31
N GLY A 205 14.02 10.52 7.06
CA GLY A 205 14.10 9.50 8.09
C GLY A 205 12.73 9.16 8.65
N GLU A 206 12.64 8.96 9.96
CA GLU A 206 11.42 8.57 10.68
C GLU A 206 11.03 9.66 11.70
N PRO A 207 10.71 10.90 11.26
CA PRO A 207 10.60 12.05 12.15
C PRO A 207 9.41 11.97 13.13
N PHE A 208 8.47 11.06 12.88
CA PHE A 208 7.27 10.84 13.69
C PHE A 208 7.43 9.73 14.74
N VAL A 209 8.64 9.20 14.95
CA VAL A 209 8.99 8.47 16.19
C VAL A 209 9.20 9.45 17.36
N ASP A 210 9.41 10.73 17.07
CA ASP A 210 9.36 11.78 18.08
C ASP A 210 7.91 12.08 18.47
N GLN A 211 7.63 11.97 19.78
CA GLN A 211 6.28 12.14 20.33
C GLN A 211 5.68 13.51 20.03
N LYS A 212 6.48 14.60 20.06
CA LYS A 212 5.95 15.96 19.82
C LYS A 212 5.56 16.14 18.36
N ASN A 213 6.36 15.63 17.44
CA ASN A 213 6.07 15.66 16.01
C ASN A 213 4.80 14.86 15.70
N LEU A 214 4.66 13.67 16.28
CA LEU A 214 3.49 12.82 16.09
C LEU A 214 2.23 13.46 16.70
N ASP A 215 2.28 13.93 17.94
CA ASP A 215 1.17 14.64 18.58
C ASP A 215 0.71 15.85 17.75
N ALA A 216 1.64 16.61 17.17
CA ALA A 216 1.33 17.74 16.30
C ALA A 216 0.58 17.28 15.03
N LEU A 217 1.05 16.21 14.38
CA LEU A 217 0.38 15.63 13.21
C LEU A 217 -1.02 15.12 13.54
N LEU A 218 -1.17 14.34 14.61
CA LEU A 218 -2.45 13.76 15.02
C LEU A 218 -3.45 14.85 15.44
N SER A 219 -3.00 15.86 16.18
CA SER A 219 -3.82 17.03 16.54
C SER A 219 -4.31 17.81 15.32
N ALA A 220 -3.51 17.86 14.25
CA ALA A 220 -3.88 18.53 13.02
C ALA A 220 -4.87 17.68 12.20
N LEU A 221 -4.67 16.36 12.17
CA LEU A 221 -5.60 15.41 11.56
C LEU A 221 -6.97 15.42 12.24
N ASP A 222 -7.03 15.50 13.57
CA ASP A 222 -8.28 15.57 14.35
C ASP A 222 -9.18 16.73 13.91
N LYS A 223 -8.61 17.81 13.37
CA LYS A 223 -9.37 18.99 12.91
C LYS A 223 -9.98 18.82 11.52
N VAL A 224 -9.49 17.88 10.71
CA VAL A 224 -9.91 17.71 9.30
C VAL A 224 -10.51 16.34 9.01
N LYS A 225 -10.25 15.34 9.86
CA LYS A 225 -10.78 13.99 9.69
C LYS A 225 -12.31 14.02 9.73
N GLN A 226 -12.92 13.20 8.89
CA GLN A 226 -14.37 13.02 8.88
C GLN A 226 -14.72 11.99 9.96
N GLU A 227 -15.65 12.32 10.86
CA GLU A 227 -16.07 11.38 11.91
C GLU A 227 -16.58 10.04 11.35
N SER A 228 -17.12 10.05 10.13
CA SER A 228 -17.63 8.86 9.45
C SER A 228 -16.57 8.03 8.72
N LYS A 229 -15.30 8.46 8.68
CA LYS A 229 -14.19 7.73 8.04
C LYS A 229 -13.11 7.41 9.06
N PRO A 230 -12.83 6.12 9.31
CA PRO A 230 -11.74 5.75 10.17
C PRO A 230 -10.39 6.16 9.59
N VAL A 231 -9.46 6.48 10.48
CA VAL A 231 -8.08 6.88 10.19
C VAL A 231 -7.14 5.85 10.81
N TYR A 232 -6.25 5.31 10.01
CA TYR A 232 -5.19 4.39 10.43
C TYR A 232 -3.82 5.06 10.30
N ILE A 233 -2.87 4.70 11.18
CA ILE A 233 -1.46 5.09 11.04
C ILE A 233 -0.63 3.91 10.55
N LYS A 234 0.18 4.10 9.51
CA LYS A 234 1.08 3.07 8.98
C LYS A 234 2.52 3.30 9.41
N MET A 235 3.08 2.35 10.14
CA MET A 235 4.44 2.43 10.69
C MET A 235 5.46 1.55 9.96
N ALA A 236 6.75 1.84 10.18
CA ALA A 236 7.85 1.11 9.55
C ALA A 236 8.02 -0.28 10.18
N ALA A 237 8.66 -1.19 9.47
CA ALA A 237 9.02 -2.50 10.04
C ALA A 237 10.23 -2.43 10.99
N ASP A 238 11.05 -1.38 10.85
CA ASP A 238 12.40 -1.30 11.44
C ASP A 238 12.45 -0.45 12.71
N LEU A 239 11.31 -0.29 13.39
CA LEU A 239 11.22 0.50 14.62
C LEU A 239 11.62 -0.33 15.83
N GLU A 240 12.31 0.30 16.77
CA GLU A 240 12.54 -0.27 18.09
C GLU A 240 11.23 -0.32 18.89
N LEU A 241 11.14 -1.23 19.87
CA LEU A 241 9.91 -1.42 20.66
C LEU A 241 9.45 -0.14 21.36
N ASP A 242 10.38 0.67 21.86
CA ASP A 242 10.07 1.96 22.50
C ASP A 242 9.49 2.97 21.50
N GLU A 243 9.98 2.99 20.26
CA GLU A 243 9.45 3.85 19.19
C GLU A 243 8.03 3.40 18.78
N ILE A 244 7.80 2.09 18.73
CA ILE A 244 6.46 1.53 18.50
C ILE A 244 5.51 1.96 19.62
N ASN A 245 5.93 1.85 20.87
CA ASN A 245 5.11 2.25 22.03
C ASN A 245 4.76 3.75 21.98
N ILE A 246 5.71 4.62 21.61
CA ILE A 246 5.43 6.06 21.42
C ILE A 246 4.30 6.27 20.40
N ILE A 247 4.33 5.55 19.27
CA ILE A 247 3.31 5.68 18.23
C ILE A 247 1.95 5.15 18.73
N VAL A 248 1.94 3.99 19.39
CA VAL A 248 0.72 3.36 19.93
C VAL A 248 0.06 4.28 20.97
N ASP A 249 0.83 4.80 21.92
CA ASP A 249 0.33 5.69 22.98
C ASP A 249 -0.26 6.99 22.41
N ALA A 250 0.39 7.59 21.41
CA ALA A 250 -0.13 8.76 20.71
C ALA A 250 -1.43 8.43 19.95
N CYS A 251 -1.49 7.28 19.27
CA CYS A 251 -2.69 6.83 18.57
C CYS A 251 -3.87 6.62 19.53
N LEU A 252 -3.64 6.00 20.70
CA LEU A 252 -4.66 5.83 21.73
C LEU A 252 -5.15 7.17 22.28
N LYS A 253 -4.22 8.08 22.59
CA LYS A 253 -4.52 9.44 23.07
C LYS A 253 -5.39 10.23 22.10
N HIS A 254 -5.08 10.15 20.80
CA HIS A 254 -5.80 10.84 19.73
C HIS A 254 -7.00 10.06 19.16
N LYS A 255 -7.29 8.87 19.71
CA LYS A 255 -8.39 8.00 19.26
C LYS A 255 -8.32 7.72 17.75
N ILE A 256 -7.14 7.32 17.30
CA ILE A 256 -6.93 6.77 15.96
C ILE A 256 -7.58 5.37 15.90
N ASP A 257 -8.27 5.07 14.81
CA ASP A 257 -9.11 3.87 14.67
C ASP A 257 -8.28 2.59 14.53
N GLY A 258 -7.05 2.68 14.05
CA GLY A 258 -6.12 1.55 14.13
C GLY A 258 -4.75 1.79 13.48
N LEU A 259 -4.03 0.69 13.27
CA LEU A 259 -2.67 0.68 12.75
C LEU A 259 -2.54 -0.22 11.54
N VAL A 260 -1.69 0.17 10.59
CA VAL A 260 -1.26 -0.67 9.47
C VAL A 260 0.18 -1.11 9.73
N LEU A 261 0.33 -2.39 10.07
CA LEU A 261 1.59 -3.02 10.47
C LEU A 261 2.00 -4.05 9.41
N THR A 262 3.12 -3.92 8.70
CA THR A 262 4.11 -2.83 8.71
C THR A 262 4.43 -2.39 7.28
N ASN A 263 5.27 -1.36 7.14
CA ASN A 263 5.88 -1.01 5.87
C ASN A 263 7.08 -1.94 5.54
N LEU A 264 7.86 -1.56 4.53
CA LEU A 264 9.09 -2.24 4.12
C LEU A 264 10.17 -2.21 5.21
N THR A 265 11.19 -3.06 5.08
CA THR A 265 12.35 -3.14 5.98
C THR A 265 13.66 -2.84 5.23
N LYS A 266 14.60 -2.12 5.83
CA LYS A 266 15.94 -1.89 5.29
C LYS A 266 16.67 -3.24 5.17
N PRO A 267 17.46 -3.49 4.10
CA PRO A 267 18.19 -4.74 3.96
C PRO A 267 19.07 -5.10 5.17
N SER A 268 19.59 -4.11 5.89
CA SER A 268 20.39 -4.31 7.10
C SER A 268 19.62 -4.89 8.30
N MET A 269 18.29 -4.86 8.27
CA MET A 269 17.43 -5.30 9.37
C MET A 269 16.92 -6.74 9.21
N SER A 270 17.28 -7.40 8.11
CA SER A 270 16.84 -8.77 7.81
C SER A 270 18.00 -9.61 7.30
N ASP A 271 18.22 -10.79 7.87
CA ASP A 271 19.14 -11.81 7.32
C ASP A 271 18.43 -12.87 6.45
N GLU A 272 17.11 -12.74 6.24
CA GLU A 272 16.27 -13.75 5.58
C GLU A 272 16.20 -13.61 4.05
N TYR A 273 17.29 -13.18 3.42
CA TYR A 273 17.42 -13.12 1.96
C TYR A 273 18.82 -13.49 1.49
N LEU A 274 18.93 -13.88 0.22
CA LEU A 274 20.22 -14.18 -0.41
C LEU A 274 20.93 -12.87 -0.77
N LYS A 275 22.07 -12.59 -0.14
CA LYS A 275 22.83 -11.34 -0.31
C LYS A 275 23.26 -11.13 -1.76
N GLU A 276 23.54 -12.20 -2.49
CA GLU A 276 23.87 -12.16 -3.92
C GLU A 276 22.71 -11.72 -4.83
N GLU A 277 21.45 -11.78 -4.38
CA GLU A 277 20.31 -11.24 -5.12
C GLU A 277 20.15 -9.72 -4.94
N LEU A 278 20.85 -9.11 -3.98
CA LEU A 278 20.79 -7.67 -3.72
C LEU A 278 21.72 -6.91 -4.69
N THR A 279 21.22 -6.66 -5.90
CA THR A 279 21.98 -6.00 -6.97
C THR A 279 21.95 -4.46 -6.93
N PHE A 280 21.29 -3.88 -5.93
CA PHE A 280 21.12 -2.44 -5.78
C PHE A 280 21.16 -2.07 -4.30
N ASP A 281 21.84 -0.98 -3.98
CA ASP A 281 22.25 -0.60 -2.62
C ASP A 281 21.27 0.35 -1.92
N LYS A 282 20.26 0.85 -2.63
CA LYS A 282 19.24 1.75 -2.08
C LYS A 282 17.85 1.13 -2.07
N GLY A 283 17.09 1.47 -1.03
CA GLY A 283 15.70 1.08 -0.88
C GLY A 283 15.48 0.01 0.17
N ALA A 284 14.27 -0.53 0.20
CA ALA A 284 13.81 -1.39 1.27
C ALA A 284 13.12 -2.66 0.73
N LEU A 285 13.23 -3.74 1.48
CA LEU A 285 12.72 -5.07 1.17
C LEU A 285 11.23 -5.20 1.50
N SER A 286 10.53 -5.99 0.68
CA SER A 286 9.19 -6.53 0.93
C SER A 286 9.19 -8.06 0.80
N GLY A 287 8.06 -8.72 1.02
CA GLY A 287 7.92 -10.16 0.81
C GLY A 287 8.45 -10.97 1.99
N LEU A 288 8.92 -12.18 1.70
CA LEU A 288 9.24 -13.17 2.74
C LEU A 288 10.24 -12.69 3.81
N PRO A 289 11.32 -11.96 3.50
CA PRO A 289 12.28 -11.50 4.50
C PRO A 289 11.68 -10.55 5.56
N VAL A 290 10.54 -9.92 5.25
CA VAL A 290 9.84 -9.00 6.16
C VAL A 290 8.80 -9.72 7.00
N GLN A 291 8.43 -10.96 6.65
CA GLN A 291 7.31 -11.66 7.27
C GLN A 291 7.50 -11.81 8.78
N ARG A 292 8.69 -12.28 9.22
CA ARG A 292 8.96 -12.46 10.65
C ARG A 292 8.92 -11.12 11.38
N ILE A 293 9.67 -10.12 10.89
CA ILE A 293 9.74 -8.78 11.48
C ILE A 293 8.32 -8.19 11.64
N SER A 294 7.54 -8.19 10.56
CA SER A 294 6.17 -7.67 10.57
C SER A 294 5.26 -8.44 11.53
N THR A 295 5.39 -9.77 11.61
CA THR A 295 4.58 -10.60 12.52
C THR A 295 4.96 -10.37 13.99
N GLU A 296 6.24 -10.12 14.30
CA GLU A 296 6.67 -9.75 15.66
C GLU A 296 6.10 -8.39 16.08
N VAL A 297 6.12 -7.39 15.19
CA VAL A 297 5.49 -6.08 15.46
C VAL A 297 3.99 -6.22 15.72
N VAL A 298 3.28 -7.02 14.92
CA VAL A 298 1.84 -7.33 15.13
C VAL A 298 1.59 -8.05 16.46
N ARG A 299 2.53 -8.86 16.95
CA ARG A 299 2.39 -9.55 18.23
C ARG A 299 2.63 -8.62 19.42
N HIS A 300 3.51 -7.64 19.25
CA HIS A 300 3.87 -6.66 20.28
C HIS A 300 2.74 -5.64 20.51
N VAL A 301 2.17 -5.12 19.42
CA VAL A 301 1.03 -4.17 19.43
C VAL A 301 -0.26 -4.87 19.87
#